data_AF-A0A023W3M3-F1
#
_entry.id   AF-A0A023W3M3-F1
#
_cell.length_a   1.000
_cell.length_b   1.000
_cell.length_c   1.000
_cell.angle_alpha   90.00
_cell.angle_beta   90.00
_cell.angle_gamma   90.00
#
_symmetry.space_group_name_H-M   'P 1'
#
loop_
_entity.id
_entity.type
_entity.pdbx_description
1 polymer ?
#
loop_
_entity_poly.entity_id
_entity_poly.type
_entity_poly.pdbx_seq_one_letter_code
_entity_poly.pdbx_strand_id
1 'polypeptide(L)'
;TQYATAAYTDDILDDFVYYGKEYVDGKYGICGTKASTEVVHDIAAEVTMYGMEQYEYPALLEDHFGGSQRAAVVSAAAGYSVAFATGNSNAGINGWYLSQILHKETHSRLG
;
A
#
# COMPACT_ATOMS: atom_id res chain seq x y z
N THR A 1 -4.24 -17.97 -11.68
CA THR A 1 -5.21 -16.92 -12.03
C THR A 1 -5.42 -15.93 -10.89
N GLN A 2 -5.82 -16.39 -9.70
CA GLN A 2 -6.27 -15.49 -8.61
C GLN A 2 -5.20 -14.62 -7.93
N TYR A 3 -3.91 -14.97 -8.04
CA TYR A 3 -2.83 -14.05 -7.65
C TYR A 3 -2.82 -12.76 -8.47
N ALA A 4 -3.21 -12.83 -9.75
CA ALA A 4 -3.23 -11.66 -10.61
C ALA A 4 -4.55 -10.89 -10.47
N THR A 5 -5.69 -11.59 -10.40
CA THR A 5 -7.02 -10.94 -10.29
C THR A 5 -7.11 -10.03 -9.08
N ALA A 6 -6.44 -10.38 -7.98
CA ALA A 6 -6.39 -9.54 -6.78
C ALA A 6 -5.91 -8.09 -7.03
N ALA A 7 -5.17 -7.84 -8.10
CA ALA A 7 -4.67 -6.51 -8.46
C ALA A 7 -5.53 -5.78 -9.50
N TYR A 8 -6.61 -6.38 -10.00
CA TYR A 8 -7.46 -5.76 -11.04
C TYR A 8 -8.95 -6.14 -10.95
N THR A 9 -9.40 -6.77 -9.87
CA THR A 9 -10.82 -7.05 -9.61
C THR A 9 -11.28 -6.37 -8.34
N ASP A 10 -12.60 -6.17 -8.25
CA ASP A 10 -13.33 -5.76 -7.05
C ASP A 10 -12.93 -4.39 -6.47
N ASP A 11 -12.20 -3.58 -7.25
CA ASP A 11 -11.73 -2.23 -6.95
C ASP A 11 -10.95 -2.09 -5.63
N ILE A 12 -10.40 -3.21 -5.12
CA ILE A 12 -9.70 -3.23 -3.82
C ILE A 12 -8.38 -2.47 -3.90
N LEU A 13 -7.58 -2.72 -4.95
CA LEU A 13 -6.34 -1.97 -5.15
C LEU A 13 -6.63 -0.49 -5.42
N ASP A 14 -7.65 -0.22 -6.23
CA ASP A 14 -8.08 1.13 -6.58
C ASP A 14 -8.40 1.93 -5.32
N ASP A 15 -9.22 1.40 -4.41
CA ASP A 15 -9.56 2.04 -3.14
C ASP A 15 -8.31 2.45 -2.35
N PHE A 16 -7.37 1.53 -2.16
CA PHE A 16 -6.17 1.78 -1.35
C PHE A 16 -5.25 2.82 -2.01
N VAL A 17 -5.16 2.80 -3.34
CA VAL A 17 -4.37 3.77 -4.11
C VAL A 17 -5.02 5.16 -4.06
N TYR A 18 -6.34 5.26 -4.15
CA TYR A 18 -7.05 6.53 -4.03
C TYR A 18 -6.90 7.12 -2.63
N TYR A 19 -7.05 6.31 -1.58
CA TYR A 19 -6.77 6.74 -0.20
C TYR A 19 -5.36 7.32 -0.07
N GLY A 20 -4.34 6.56 -0.52
CA GLY A 20 -2.96 7.00 -0.41
C GLY A 20 -2.62 8.22 -1.26
N LYS A 21 -3.25 8.38 -2.44
CA LYS A 21 -3.13 9.58 -3.27
C LYS A 21 -3.72 10.80 -2.55
N GLU A 22 -4.92 10.69 -1.97
CA GLU A 22 -5.56 11.79 -1.24
C GLU A 22 -4.75 12.20 -0.01
N TYR A 23 -4.26 11.23 0.75
CA TYR A 23 -3.36 11.49 1.89
C TYR A 23 -2.12 12.28 1.46
N VAL A 24 -1.48 11.86 0.38
CA VAL A 24 -0.27 12.50 -0.15
C VAL A 24 -0.56 13.89 -0.72
N ASP A 25 -1.62 14.04 -1.52
CA ASP A 25 -1.96 15.33 -2.13
C ASP A 25 -2.31 16.38 -1.06
N GLY A 26 -3.05 15.98 -0.02
CA GLY A 26 -3.38 16.86 1.10
C GLY A 26 -2.18 17.26 1.97
N LYS A 27 -1.20 16.37 2.18
CA LYS A 27 -0.08 16.60 3.10
C LYS A 27 1.17 17.16 2.43
N TYR A 28 1.50 16.67 1.25
CA TYR A 28 2.74 17.00 0.53
C TYR A 28 2.48 17.67 -0.83
N GLY A 29 1.31 17.45 -1.42
CA GLY A 29 1.05 17.70 -2.84
C GLY A 29 1.70 16.64 -3.73
N ILE A 30 1.11 16.41 -4.91
CA ILE A 30 1.69 15.48 -5.90
C ILE A 30 3.06 15.99 -6.37
N CYS A 31 4.07 15.13 -6.25
CA CYS A 31 5.49 15.43 -6.49
C CYS A 31 6.00 16.64 -5.68
N GLY A 32 5.37 16.95 -4.53
CA GLY A 32 5.64 18.14 -3.75
C GLY A 32 6.76 18.02 -2.71
N THR A 33 7.32 16.82 -2.51
CA THR A 33 8.41 16.59 -1.54
C THR A 33 9.58 15.82 -2.15
N LYS A 34 10.76 15.92 -1.52
CA LYS A 34 11.94 15.14 -1.93
C LYS A 34 11.89 13.75 -1.32
N ALA A 35 12.50 12.78 -2.02
CA ALA A 35 12.70 11.45 -1.46
C ALA A 35 13.61 11.51 -0.22
N SER A 36 13.08 11.09 0.92
CA SER A 36 13.82 10.86 2.16
C SER A 36 13.26 9.64 2.89
N THR A 37 14.04 9.07 3.80
CA THR A 37 13.60 7.93 4.63
C THR A 37 12.36 8.29 5.43
N GLU A 38 12.29 9.50 5.98
CA GLU A 38 11.16 9.98 6.77
C GLU A 38 9.87 10.04 5.94
N VAL A 39 9.94 10.53 4.69
CA VAL A 39 8.80 10.56 3.77
C VAL A 39 8.34 9.15 3.40
N VAL A 40 9.29 8.23 3.15
CA VAL A 40 8.98 6.82 2.88
C VAL A 40 8.28 6.20 4.09
N HIS A 41 8.82 6.39 5.29
CA HIS A 41 8.25 5.83 6.52
C HIS A 41 6.86 6.37 6.81
N ASP A 42 6.63 7.67 6.65
CA ASP A 42 5.33 8.30 6.87
C ASP A 42 4.25 7.73 5.96
N ILE A 43 4.46 7.82 4.64
CA ILE A 43 3.43 7.47 3.66
C ILE A 43 3.23 5.96 3.60
N ALA A 44 4.31 5.18 3.57
CA ALA A 44 4.18 3.74 3.45
C ALA A 44 3.55 3.12 4.71
N ALA A 45 3.85 3.63 5.90
CA ALA A 45 3.20 3.16 7.12
C ALA A 45 1.70 3.50 7.11
N GLU A 46 1.34 4.74 6.82
CA GLU A 46 -0.06 5.19 6.77
C GLU A 46 -0.90 4.32 5.82
N VAL A 47 -0.46 4.20 4.57
CA VAL A 47 -1.21 3.47 3.53
C VAL A 47 -1.20 1.96 3.79
N THR A 48 -0.14 1.43 4.40
CA THR A 48 -0.11 0.02 4.81
C THR A 48 -1.12 -0.25 5.92
N MET A 49 -1.19 0.59 6.94
CA MET A 49 -2.16 0.40 8.03
C MET A 49 -3.59 0.51 7.51
N TYR A 50 -3.89 1.51 6.67
CA TYR A 50 -5.20 1.63 6.02
C TYR A 50 -5.62 0.34 5.30
N GLY A 51 -4.77 -0.17 4.40
CA GLY A 51 -5.10 -1.38 3.64
C GLY A 51 -5.25 -2.62 4.54
N MET A 52 -4.50 -2.70 5.63
CA MET A 52 -4.58 -3.80 6.59
C MET A 52 -5.86 -3.73 7.43
N GLU A 53 -6.28 -2.54 7.84
CA GLU A 53 -7.56 -2.29 8.52
C GLU A 53 -8.74 -2.67 7.62
N GLN A 54 -8.67 -2.42 6.30
CA GLN A 54 -9.71 -2.87 5.38
C GLN A 54 -9.83 -4.40 5.37
N TYR A 55 -8.72 -5.14 5.46
CA TYR A 55 -8.78 -6.60 5.56
C TYR A 55 -9.27 -7.12 6.92
N GLU A 56 -9.61 -6.25 7.88
CA GLU A 56 -10.37 -6.65 9.05
C GLU A 56 -11.87 -6.86 8.71
N TYR A 57 -12.35 -6.35 7.57
CA TYR A 57 -13.67 -6.72 7.04
C TYR A 57 -13.66 -8.17 6.56
N PRO A 58 -14.46 -9.08 7.18
CA PRO A 58 -14.33 -10.52 6.92
C PRO A 58 -14.56 -10.92 5.46
N ALA A 59 -15.51 -10.25 4.77
CA ALA A 59 -15.81 -10.54 3.38
C ALA A 59 -14.65 -10.19 2.43
N LEU A 60 -13.95 -9.08 2.70
CA LEU A 60 -12.79 -8.66 1.92
C LEU A 60 -11.58 -9.58 2.17
N LEU A 61 -11.39 -10.00 3.42
CA LEU A 61 -10.36 -10.99 3.77
C LEU A 61 -10.62 -12.36 3.13
N GLU A 62 -11.88 -12.75 3.00
CA GLU A 62 -12.29 -13.99 2.35
C GLU A 62 -12.08 -13.92 0.83
N ASP A 63 -12.35 -12.78 0.20
CA ASP A 63 -12.10 -12.56 -1.23
C ASP A 63 -10.60 -12.67 -1.56
N HIS A 64 -9.77 -11.89 -0.87
CA HIS A 64 -8.31 -12.04 -0.92
C HIS A 64 -7.82 -13.03 0.15
N PHE A 65 -8.26 -14.28 0.07
CA PHE A 65 -7.92 -15.32 1.05
C PHE A 65 -6.42 -15.61 1.15
N GLY A 66 -5.67 -15.50 0.04
CA GLY A 66 -4.23 -15.71 -0.01
C GLY A 66 -3.46 -14.52 0.55
N GLY A 67 -2.50 -14.74 1.44
CA GLY A 67 -1.70 -13.65 1.97
C GLY A 67 -0.94 -12.90 0.88
N SER A 68 -0.45 -13.60 -0.16
CA SER A 68 0.32 -12.98 -1.23
C SER A 68 -0.52 -12.05 -2.09
N GLN A 69 -1.84 -12.28 -2.17
CA GLN A 69 -2.77 -11.35 -2.81
C GLN A 69 -2.80 -10.04 -2.01
N ARG A 70 -3.04 -10.14 -0.70
CA ARG A 70 -3.08 -8.98 0.21
C ARG A 70 -1.74 -8.26 0.28
N ALA A 71 -0.64 -8.99 0.41
CA ALA A 71 0.70 -8.43 0.46
C ALA A 71 1.02 -7.62 -0.80
N ALA A 72 0.69 -8.15 -1.99
CA ALA A 72 0.90 -7.43 -3.24
C ALA A 72 0.03 -6.17 -3.34
N VAL A 73 -1.26 -6.25 -2.98
CA VAL A 73 -2.19 -5.12 -3.08
C VAL A 73 -1.84 -4.00 -2.11
N VAL A 74 -1.57 -4.31 -0.84
CA VAL A 74 -1.24 -3.29 0.18
C VAL A 74 0.11 -2.63 -0.13
N SER A 75 1.13 -3.42 -0.52
CA SER A 75 2.45 -2.86 -0.84
C SER A 75 2.46 -2.09 -2.16
N ALA A 76 1.60 -2.44 -3.12
CA ALA A 76 1.38 -1.64 -4.32
C ALA A 76 0.85 -0.25 -3.97
N ALA A 77 -0.22 -0.18 -3.18
CA ALA A 77 -0.80 1.09 -2.76
C ALA A 77 0.21 1.96 -2.00
N ALA A 78 0.95 1.38 -1.04
CA ALA A 78 1.98 2.10 -0.30
C ALA A 78 3.11 2.62 -1.21
N GLY A 79 3.62 1.77 -2.11
CA GLY A 79 4.69 2.14 -3.04
C GLY A 79 4.27 3.22 -4.04
N TYR A 80 3.07 3.13 -4.61
CA TYR A 80 2.52 4.14 -5.51
C TYR A 80 2.34 5.48 -4.79
N SER A 81 1.84 5.47 -3.56
CA SER A 81 1.64 6.68 -2.77
C SER A 81 2.96 7.41 -2.49
N VAL A 82 4.01 6.67 -2.11
CA VAL A 82 5.36 7.26 -1.95
C VAL A 82 5.88 7.83 -3.27
N ALA A 83 5.66 7.14 -4.39
CA ALA A 83 6.06 7.64 -5.70
C ALA A 83 5.26 8.89 -6.11
N PHE A 84 3.97 8.96 -5.78
CA PHE A 84 3.12 10.15 -6.00
C PHE A 84 3.64 11.35 -5.23
N ALA A 85 4.11 11.18 -3.99
CA ALA A 85 4.62 12.29 -3.19
C ALA A 85 5.97 12.81 -3.68
N THR A 86 6.85 11.88 -4.07
CA THR A 86 8.27 12.16 -4.28
C THR A 86 8.68 12.33 -5.75
N GLY A 87 7.84 11.89 -6.69
CA GLY A 87 8.21 11.78 -8.10
C GLY A 87 9.40 10.85 -8.35
N ASN A 88 9.70 9.93 -7.42
CA ASN A 88 10.87 9.06 -7.46
C ASN A 88 10.50 7.59 -7.28
N SER A 89 10.74 6.77 -8.32
CA SER A 89 10.40 5.34 -8.31
C SER A 89 11.21 4.52 -7.31
N ASN A 90 12.47 4.88 -7.03
CA ASN A 90 13.28 4.17 -6.04
C ASN A 90 12.74 4.41 -4.62
N ALA A 91 12.24 5.62 -4.32
CA ALA A 91 11.53 5.87 -3.07
C ALA A 91 10.24 5.04 -2.99
N GLY A 92 9.49 4.96 -4.10
CA GLY A 92 8.31 4.09 -4.21
C GLY A 92 8.61 2.62 -3.89
N ILE A 93 9.69 2.06 -4.46
CA ILE A 93 10.13 0.69 -4.17
C ILE A 93 10.54 0.51 -2.70
N ASN A 94 11.17 1.52 -2.09
CA ASN A 94 11.44 1.47 -0.64
C ASN A 94 10.13 1.41 0.16
N GLY A 95 9.10 2.15 -0.25
CA GLY A 95 7.76 2.09 0.33
C GLY A 95 7.11 0.70 0.20
N TRP A 96 7.22 0.08 -0.97
CA TRP A 96 6.75 -1.29 -1.20
C TRP A 96 7.40 -2.29 -0.24
N TYR A 97 8.73 -2.24 -0.07
CA TYR A 97 9.43 -3.16 0.84
C TYR A 97 9.11 -2.89 2.31
N LEU A 98 9.01 -1.62 2.72
CA LEU A 98 8.62 -1.27 4.08
C LEU A 98 7.20 -1.79 4.39
N SER A 99 6.26 -1.65 3.44
CA SER A 99 4.91 -2.19 3.58
C SER A 99 4.90 -3.70 3.85
N GLN A 100 5.73 -4.48 3.15
CA GLN A 100 5.83 -5.92 3.41
C GLN A 100 6.37 -6.25 4.81
N ILE A 101 7.34 -5.48 5.30
CA ILE A 101 7.88 -5.65 6.66
C ILE A 101 6.77 -5.39 7.68
N LEU A 102 6.05 -4.28 7.54
CA LEU A 102 4.94 -3.93 8.43
C LEU A 102 3.82 -4.98 8.39
N HIS A 103 3.39 -5.39 7.19
CA HIS A 103 2.36 -6.42 7.01
C HIS A 103 2.73 -7.70 7.75
N LYS A 104 3.96 -8.18 7.56
CA LYS A 104 4.46 -9.39 8.21
C LYS A 104 4.31 -9.32 9.72
N GLU A 105 4.71 -8.22 10.33
CA GLU A 105 4.68 -8.08 11.80
C GLU A 105 3.26 -7.85 12.32
N THR A 106 2.39 -7.16 11.58
CA THR A 106 0.98 -6.94 11.96
C THR A 106 0.19 -8.25 12.03
N HIS A 107 0.34 -9.14 11.04
CA HIS A 107 -0.47 -10.36 10.94
C HIS A 107 0.29 -11.66 11.21
N SER A 108 1.57 -11.60 11.58
CA SER A 108 2.47 -12.75 11.75
C SER A 108 2.51 -13.68 10.52
N ARG A 109 2.15 -13.15 9.34
CA ARG A 109 2.11 -13.81 8.04
C ARG A 109 2.22 -12.74 6.97
N LEU A 110 2.59 -13.15 5.76
CA LEU A 110 2.69 -12.25 4.62
C LEU A 110 2.02 -12.88 3.40
N GLY A 111 2.59 -13.99 2.92
CA GLY A 111 2.13 -14.71 1.72
C GLY A 111 0.92 -15.61 1.91
#